data_AF-A0A661EAB3-F1
#
_entry.id   AF-A0A661EAB3-F1
#
_cell.length_a   1.000
_cell.length_b   1.000
_cell.length_c   1.000
_cell.angle_alpha   90.00
_cell.angle_beta   90.00
_cell.angle_gamma   90.00
#
_symmetry.space_group_name_H-M   'P 1'
#
loop_
_entity.id
_entity.type
_entity.pdbx_description
1 polymer ?
#
loop_
_entity_poly.entity_id
_entity_poly.type
_entity_poly.pdbx_seq_one_letter_code
_entity_poly.pdbx_strand_id
1 'polypeptide(L)'
;TLKSRYLGSNGWAFCNDRTETGRGMLLGNPHYPWTGTSRFWEKHLTIPGKLNIYGAHLIGAPGVAIGFNENVGWTHTVSNSERVVFYTLDLVPGDPTSYFYDGKPRKMAMKTVLVPVKDGKAQEQQVWFSHYGPMVSLPGVKWTDKFALTMRDANFRNQNLLSQWKAMDLATDMDSLKAAHQKWNAMPWVNTMATSEDGRAVYIDGSNVGRLSKEAIALWRERSKSDPLTKKFNSSMGLILLDGSDSRFEWQAHPEARVAGVVPYIEKPQLDRSDYIFNANDSHWLSHADHPLTGFSPLFGPEKSPRSLRTRMNVKLVADTSENGPAGTDGKFSLKEMQQALFSNRSLTAELLLDDLVSACKVKTRIKIEQKEVSLKDACISLEGYNKQLDLESKGSVLFREWINLYKYSETYNKGTLFAVAFDPKDPANTPRGLADKDLALKNLAQAIINMEKAGLELDSTLGDVQFAYRGGKKIAIHGGEGAEGIANIIGQRKYDTLATQIRGNKISGSKNLTDKGYAITYGTSFLLSLSYTDDGPVAEAFLTYGESGDPTSEHYTDQTTLFSGKQWRPVLFEPEDIAKDTKSSVVLTGTRN
;
A
#
# COMPACT_ATOMS: atom_id res chain seq x y z
N THR A 1 0.87 -2.91 -15.77
CA THR A 1 0.34 -4.04 -14.99
C THR A 1 -1.09 -3.73 -14.63
N LEU A 2 -1.97 -4.73 -14.56
CA LEU A 2 -3.33 -4.56 -14.05
C LEU A 2 -3.36 -4.51 -12.52
N LYS A 3 -2.34 -5.08 -11.86
CA LYS A 3 -2.10 -4.89 -10.42
C LYS A 3 -1.82 -3.41 -10.15
N SER A 4 -2.62 -2.80 -9.26
CA SER A 4 -2.47 -1.40 -8.86
C SER A 4 -1.09 -1.18 -8.27
N ARG A 5 -0.27 -0.36 -8.94
CA ARG A 5 1.09 0.02 -8.51
C ARG A 5 1.10 1.09 -7.41
N TYR A 6 -0.08 1.42 -6.95
CA TYR A 6 -0.36 2.61 -6.18
C TYR A 6 -0.87 2.26 -4.78
N LEU A 7 -1.26 1.01 -4.50
CA LEU A 7 -1.60 0.63 -3.13
C LEU A 7 -0.36 0.78 -2.23
N GLY A 8 -0.48 1.65 -1.23
CA GLY A 8 0.56 1.96 -0.27
C GLY A 8 0.01 1.80 1.14
N SER A 9 0.82 1.31 2.06
CA SER A 9 0.63 1.35 3.51
C SER A 9 1.99 1.04 4.12
N ASN A 10 2.30 1.63 5.26
CA ASN A 10 3.39 1.18 6.12
C ASN A 10 2.81 0.70 7.45
N GLY A 11 3.41 -0.33 8.02
CA GLY A 11 3.17 -0.71 9.41
C GLY A 11 4.46 -1.11 10.07
N TRP A 12 4.79 -0.49 11.20
CA TRP A 12 5.98 -0.79 12.01
C TRP A 12 5.53 -1.27 13.37
N ALA A 13 6.13 -2.34 13.87
CA ALA A 13 5.96 -2.82 15.23
C ALA A 13 7.36 -2.99 15.83
N PHE A 14 7.62 -2.32 16.95
CA PHE A 14 8.87 -2.42 17.70
C PHE A 14 8.61 -3.11 19.02
N CYS A 15 9.60 -3.85 19.47
CA CYS A 15 9.60 -4.62 20.70
C CYS A 15 10.48 -3.97 21.77
N ASN A 16 10.51 -4.60 22.95
CA ASN A 16 11.32 -4.18 24.09
C ASN A 16 12.80 -3.91 23.79
N ASP A 17 13.44 -4.65 22.88
CA ASP A 17 14.86 -4.43 22.52
C ASP A 17 15.09 -3.13 21.75
N ARG A 18 14.03 -2.48 21.26
CA ARG A 18 14.09 -1.33 20.34
C ARG A 18 13.35 -0.10 20.84
N THR A 19 12.80 -0.11 22.05
CA THR A 19 11.99 0.99 22.59
C THR A 19 12.56 1.51 23.91
N GLU A 20 12.45 2.81 24.13
CA GLU A 20 12.87 3.43 25.40
C GLU A 20 12.08 2.91 26.60
N THR A 21 10.79 2.61 26.40
CA THR A 21 9.88 2.11 27.44
C THR A 21 10.12 0.64 27.77
N GLY A 22 10.89 -0.09 26.95
CA GLY A 22 11.04 -1.53 27.08
C GLY A 22 9.76 -2.32 26.81
N ARG A 23 8.77 -1.71 26.16
CA ARG A 23 7.47 -2.30 25.80
C ARG A 23 7.19 -2.13 24.30
N GLY A 24 6.03 -2.59 23.85
CA GLY A 24 5.65 -2.52 22.44
C GLY A 24 5.40 -1.10 21.93
N MET A 25 5.78 -0.84 20.68
CA MET A 25 5.44 0.40 19.95
C MET A 25 4.93 0.09 18.54
N LEU A 26 3.95 0.86 18.07
CA LEU A 26 3.31 0.65 16.77
C LEU A 26 3.21 1.95 15.98
N LEU A 27 3.57 1.89 14.70
CA LEU A 27 3.18 2.89 13.70
C LEU A 27 2.23 2.24 12.69
N GLY A 28 0.98 2.70 12.67
CA GLY A 28 -0.01 2.33 11.66
C GLY A 28 -0.17 3.45 10.62
N ASN A 29 0.24 3.21 9.37
CA ASN A 29 0.17 4.22 8.31
C ASN A 29 -0.43 3.64 7.00
N PRO A 30 -1.72 3.29 6.98
CA PRO A 30 -2.41 2.96 5.74
C PRO A 30 -2.41 4.15 4.76
N HIS A 31 -2.08 3.89 3.48
CA HIS A 31 -2.25 4.88 2.42
C HIS A 31 -3.54 4.60 1.66
N TYR A 32 -4.55 5.43 1.84
CA TYR A 32 -5.92 5.20 1.36
C TYR A 32 -6.53 6.48 0.77
N PRO A 33 -7.68 6.36 0.05
CA PRO A 33 -8.39 7.51 -0.50
C PRO A 33 -8.78 8.52 0.58
N TRP A 34 -8.68 9.80 0.27
CA TRP A 34 -9.14 10.89 1.13
C TRP A 34 -10.62 11.25 0.91
N THR A 35 -11.28 10.60 -0.06
CA THR A 35 -12.68 10.83 -0.44
C THR A 35 -13.35 9.50 -0.80
N GLY A 36 -14.69 9.48 -0.84
CA GLY A 36 -15.48 8.30 -1.17
C GLY A 36 -15.68 7.34 0.01
N THR A 37 -16.26 6.18 -0.30
CA THR A 37 -16.70 5.18 0.69
C THR A 37 -15.56 4.40 1.34
N SER A 38 -14.37 4.42 0.74
CA SER A 38 -13.18 3.75 1.26
C SER A 38 -12.36 4.61 2.24
N ARG A 39 -12.91 5.71 2.77
CA ARG A 39 -12.26 6.46 3.85
C ARG A 39 -12.34 5.69 5.16
N PHE A 40 -11.35 5.89 6.02
CA PHE A 40 -11.40 5.51 7.42
C PHE A 40 -12.30 6.49 8.19
N TRP A 41 -12.88 5.97 9.27
CA TRP A 41 -13.65 6.68 10.29
C TRP A 41 -13.08 6.27 11.64
N GLU A 42 -12.55 7.25 12.36
CA GLU A 42 -11.87 7.14 13.65
C GLU A 42 -12.89 7.06 14.78
N LYS A 43 -12.67 6.17 15.74
CA LYS A 43 -13.62 5.87 16.81
C LYS A 43 -12.95 5.26 18.03
N HIS A 44 -13.58 5.45 19.17
CA HIS A 44 -13.33 4.71 20.40
C HIS A 44 -14.60 3.98 20.81
N LEU A 45 -14.54 2.65 20.91
CA LEU A 45 -15.68 1.82 21.28
C LEU A 45 -15.46 1.23 22.68
N THR A 46 -16.41 1.49 23.57
CA THR A 46 -16.45 0.89 24.90
C THR A 46 -17.73 0.09 25.08
N ILE A 47 -17.60 -1.19 25.46
CA ILE A 47 -18.68 -2.01 26.02
C ILE A 47 -18.24 -2.36 27.44
N PRO A 48 -18.90 -1.85 28.49
CA PRO A 48 -18.48 -2.03 29.88
C PRO A 48 -18.14 -3.49 30.22
N GLY A 49 -16.92 -3.72 30.69
CA GLY A 49 -16.40 -5.04 31.08
C GLY A 49 -16.23 -6.04 29.93
N LYS A 50 -16.25 -5.59 28.67
CA LYS A 50 -16.17 -6.46 27.49
C LYS A 50 -15.26 -5.95 26.39
N LEU A 51 -15.27 -4.65 26.10
CA LEU A 51 -14.53 -4.07 24.98
C LEU A 51 -14.08 -2.67 25.36
N ASN A 52 -12.82 -2.36 25.10
CA ASN A 52 -12.27 -1.02 25.12
C ASN A 52 -11.24 -0.92 24.00
N ILE A 53 -11.60 -0.29 22.87
CA ILE A 53 -10.75 -0.29 21.68
C ILE A 53 -10.79 1.07 20.99
N TYR A 54 -9.62 1.63 20.73
CA TYR A 54 -9.46 2.85 19.95
C TYR A 54 -8.90 2.53 18.57
N GLY A 55 -9.37 3.22 17.54
CA GLY A 55 -8.72 3.19 16.23
C GLY A 55 -9.63 3.64 15.11
N ALA A 56 -9.47 3.05 13.93
CA ALA A 56 -10.30 3.36 12.78
C ALA A 56 -10.74 2.12 12.02
N HIS A 57 -11.86 2.27 11.31
CA HIS A 57 -12.33 1.31 10.31
C HIS A 57 -12.86 2.07 9.09
N LEU A 58 -12.91 1.45 7.92
CA LEU A 58 -13.64 1.98 6.76
C LEU A 58 -15.09 2.35 7.13
N ILE A 59 -15.61 3.42 6.52
CA ILE A 59 -16.99 3.90 6.71
C ILE A 59 -18.00 2.75 6.54
N GLY A 60 -18.95 2.65 7.47
CA GLY A 60 -20.04 1.67 7.46
C GLY A 60 -19.71 0.31 8.07
N ALA A 61 -18.44 0.04 8.40
CA ALA A 61 -18.05 -1.20 9.05
C ALA A 61 -17.96 -1.07 10.59
N PRO A 62 -18.41 -2.11 11.32
CA PRO A 62 -18.38 -2.13 12.78
C PRO A 62 -16.97 -2.41 13.32
N GLY A 63 -16.75 -2.19 14.61
CA GLY A 63 -15.47 -2.49 15.26
C GLY A 63 -14.33 -1.58 14.78
N VAL A 64 -13.10 -2.01 15.08
CA VAL A 64 -11.85 -1.35 14.70
C VAL A 64 -11.02 -2.27 13.81
N ALA A 65 -10.48 -1.75 12.70
CA ALA A 65 -9.60 -2.53 11.83
C ALA A 65 -8.12 -2.26 12.10
N ILE A 66 -7.78 -1.04 12.49
CA ILE A 66 -6.41 -0.59 12.81
C ILE A 66 -6.53 0.22 14.09
N GLY A 67 -5.79 -0.14 15.14
CA GLY A 67 -6.02 0.43 16.46
C GLY A 67 -5.29 -0.31 17.57
N PHE A 68 -5.74 -0.06 18.80
CA PHE A 68 -5.18 -0.65 20.00
C PHE A 68 -6.18 -0.66 21.15
N ASN A 69 -5.96 -1.58 22.08
CA ASN A 69 -6.56 -1.60 23.41
C ASN A 69 -5.45 -1.50 24.46
N GLU A 70 -5.75 -1.78 25.72
CA GLU A 70 -4.81 -1.71 26.84
C GLU A 70 -3.58 -2.61 26.64
N ASN A 71 -3.69 -3.70 25.88
CA ASN A 71 -2.71 -4.79 25.89
C ASN A 71 -2.07 -5.05 24.53
N VAL A 72 -2.78 -4.81 23.43
CA VAL A 72 -2.35 -5.14 22.07
C VAL A 72 -2.80 -4.10 21.04
N GLY A 73 -1.86 -3.74 20.15
CA GLY A 73 -2.09 -2.81 19.05
C GLY A 73 -1.70 -3.42 17.72
N TRP A 74 -2.45 -3.13 16.67
CA TRP A 74 -2.15 -3.65 15.33
C TRP A 74 -2.52 -2.68 14.21
N THR A 75 -1.88 -2.91 13.08
CA THR A 75 -2.18 -2.24 11.82
C THR A 75 -2.14 -3.21 10.65
N HIS A 76 -2.64 -2.74 9.51
CA HIS A 76 -2.72 -3.51 8.28
C HIS A 76 -2.03 -2.81 7.12
N THR A 77 -1.38 -3.61 6.28
CA THR A 77 -0.92 -3.18 4.95
C THR A 77 -1.52 -4.11 3.90
N VAL A 78 -1.83 -3.60 2.71
CA VAL A 78 -2.22 -4.48 1.58
C VAL A 78 -1.09 -5.48 1.34
N SER A 79 -1.42 -6.77 1.36
CA SER A 79 -0.44 -7.82 1.11
C SER A 79 -0.25 -8.05 -0.39
N ASN A 80 0.99 -8.39 -0.77
CA ASN A 80 1.38 -8.66 -2.16
C ASN A 80 0.73 -9.93 -2.73
N SER A 81 0.17 -10.76 -1.87
CA SER A 81 -0.30 -12.09 -2.18
C SER A 81 -1.51 -12.07 -3.16
N GLU A 82 -1.78 -13.18 -3.83
CA GLU A 82 -2.68 -13.33 -4.99
C GLU A 82 -3.96 -14.07 -4.56
N ARG A 83 -5.06 -13.33 -4.50
CA ARG A 83 -6.35 -13.76 -3.91
C ARG A 83 -7.24 -14.24 -5.02
N VAL A 84 -7.12 -13.55 -6.15
CA VAL A 84 -7.73 -13.86 -7.42
C VAL A 84 -6.65 -14.47 -8.30
N VAL A 85 -6.84 -15.71 -8.71
CA VAL A 85 -6.02 -16.34 -9.75
C VAL A 85 -6.88 -16.53 -11.00
N PHE A 86 -6.23 -16.53 -12.15
CA PHE A 86 -6.89 -16.76 -13.44
C PHE A 86 -6.59 -18.17 -13.91
N TYR A 87 -7.54 -18.78 -14.61
CA TYR A 87 -7.34 -20.02 -15.34
C TYR A 87 -7.62 -19.78 -16.82
N THR A 88 -6.76 -20.32 -17.68
CA THR A 88 -7.07 -20.46 -19.10
C THR A 88 -7.86 -21.75 -19.32
N LEU A 89 -8.92 -21.69 -20.12
CA LEU A 89 -9.74 -22.84 -20.47
C LEU A 89 -9.68 -23.06 -21.98
N ASP A 90 -9.28 -24.24 -22.41
CA ASP A 90 -9.35 -24.66 -23.81
C ASP A 90 -10.80 -25.04 -24.15
N LEU A 91 -11.37 -24.37 -25.14
CA LEU A 91 -12.76 -24.51 -25.51
C LEU A 91 -12.97 -25.69 -26.46
N VAL A 92 -14.14 -26.31 -26.37
CA VAL A 92 -14.53 -27.39 -27.27
C VAL A 92 -14.81 -26.80 -28.66
N PRO A 93 -14.17 -27.30 -29.74
CA PRO A 93 -14.44 -26.80 -31.09
C PRO A 93 -15.93 -26.85 -31.44
N GLY A 94 -16.49 -25.72 -31.88
CA GLY A 94 -17.91 -25.60 -32.22
C GLY A 94 -18.85 -25.33 -31.04
N ASP A 95 -18.38 -25.39 -29.79
CA ASP A 95 -19.13 -24.99 -28.60
C ASP A 95 -18.27 -24.10 -27.68
N PRO A 96 -18.22 -22.78 -27.93
CA PRO A 96 -17.38 -21.86 -27.16
C PRO A 96 -17.85 -21.68 -25.71
N THR A 97 -18.94 -22.33 -25.30
CA THR A 97 -19.47 -22.36 -23.93
C THR A 97 -19.22 -23.68 -23.21
N SER A 98 -18.42 -24.56 -23.81
CA SER A 98 -17.87 -25.77 -23.21
C SER A 98 -16.34 -25.72 -23.26
N TYR A 99 -15.69 -26.30 -22.26
CA TYR A 99 -14.22 -26.38 -22.18
C TYR A 99 -13.77 -27.77 -21.78
N PHE A 100 -12.52 -28.11 -22.05
CA PHE A 100 -11.92 -29.37 -21.61
C PHE A 100 -11.41 -29.27 -20.17
N TYR A 101 -11.65 -30.32 -19.40
CA TYR A 101 -11.09 -30.55 -18.07
C TYR A 101 -10.66 -32.02 -17.98
N ASP A 102 -9.36 -32.26 -17.81
CA ASP A 102 -8.70 -33.57 -17.93
C ASP A 102 -9.13 -34.33 -19.20
N GLY A 103 -9.16 -33.61 -20.33
CA GLY A 103 -9.57 -34.13 -21.65
C GLY A 103 -11.08 -34.35 -21.83
N LYS A 104 -11.92 -34.09 -20.83
CA LYS A 104 -13.38 -34.27 -20.91
C LYS A 104 -14.09 -32.93 -21.10
N PRO A 105 -15.07 -32.83 -22.02
CA PRO A 105 -15.91 -31.64 -22.15
C PRO A 105 -16.70 -31.33 -20.87
N ARG A 106 -16.73 -30.06 -20.48
CA ARG A 106 -17.50 -29.53 -19.36
C ARG A 106 -18.22 -28.26 -19.79
N LYS A 107 -19.54 -28.22 -19.56
CA LYS A 107 -20.39 -27.07 -19.89
C LYS A 107 -20.21 -25.95 -18.87
N MET A 108 -20.16 -24.70 -19.33
CA MET A 108 -20.26 -23.52 -18.45
C MET A 108 -21.69 -23.34 -17.95
N ALA A 109 -21.84 -22.77 -16.75
CA ALA A 109 -23.15 -22.33 -16.24
C ALA A 109 -23.44 -20.90 -16.71
N MET A 110 -24.70 -20.61 -17.03
CA MET A 110 -25.16 -19.27 -17.44
C MET A 110 -26.19 -18.75 -16.43
N LYS A 111 -26.08 -17.47 -16.08
CA LYS A 111 -27.07 -16.75 -15.28
C LYS A 111 -27.46 -15.47 -16.01
N THR A 112 -28.76 -15.26 -16.22
CA THR A 112 -29.30 -13.98 -16.66
C THR A 112 -29.41 -13.02 -15.48
N VAL A 113 -28.86 -11.82 -15.63
CA VAL A 113 -28.94 -10.72 -14.67
C VAL A 113 -29.73 -9.59 -15.31
N LEU A 114 -30.72 -9.07 -14.58
CA LEU A 114 -31.49 -7.91 -15.00
C LEU A 114 -30.90 -6.65 -14.33
N VAL A 115 -30.52 -5.67 -15.14
CA VAL A 115 -29.91 -4.40 -14.70
C VAL A 115 -30.91 -3.27 -14.93
N PRO A 116 -31.52 -2.71 -13.86
CA PRO A 116 -32.35 -1.51 -13.99
C PRO A 116 -31.53 -0.34 -14.53
N VAL A 117 -32.04 0.37 -15.53
CA VAL A 117 -31.40 1.56 -16.11
C VAL A 117 -32.27 2.77 -15.82
N LYS A 118 -31.67 3.82 -15.26
CA LYS A 118 -32.38 5.07 -14.97
C LYS A 118 -32.99 5.63 -16.26
N ASP A 119 -34.27 5.98 -16.20
CA ASP A 119 -35.06 6.53 -17.31
C ASP A 119 -35.12 5.63 -18.56
N GLY A 120 -34.82 4.33 -18.43
CA GLY A 120 -34.76 3.37 -19.53
C GLY A 120 -35.34 2.01 -19.18
N LYS A 121 -35.38 1.11 -20.18
CA LYS A 121 -35.77 -0.30 -19.96
C LYS A 121 -34.62 -1.03 -19.26
N ALA A 122 -34.98 -1.91 -18.32
CA ALA A 122 -34.00 -2.80 -17.69
C ALA A 122 -33.32 -3.66 -18.77
N GLN A 123 -32.01 -3.84 -18.63
CA GLN A 123 -31.19 -4.59 -19.57
C GLN A 123 -30.91 -5.98 -19.03
N GLU A 124 -31.11 -7.00 -19.87
CA GLU A 124 -30.67 -8.35 -19.56
C GLU A 124 -29.20 -8.53 -19.94
N GLN A 125 -28.44 -9.17 -19.07
CA GLN A 125 -27.03 -9.50 -19.26
C GLN A 125 -26.81 -10.97 -18.91
N GLN A 126 -26.16 -11.72 -19.79
CA GLN A 126 -25.77 -13.09 -19.51
C GLN A 126 -24.39 -13.12 -18.86
N VAL A 127 -24.31 -13.74 -17.70
CA VAL A 127 -23.06 -13.95 -16.96
C VAL A 127 -22.75 -15.44 -16.94
N TRP A 128 -21.55 -15.79 -17.42
CA TRP A 128 -21.11 -17.17 -17.54
C TRP A 128 -20.13 -17.55 -16.43
N PHE A 129 -20.16 -18.81 -16.02
CA PHE A 129 -19.33 -19.36 -14.97
C PHE A 129 -18.71 -20.69 -15.40
N SER A 130 -17.40 -20.82 -15.21
CA SER A 130 -16.76 -22.13 -15.15
C SER A 130 -16.97 -22.74 -13.76
N HIS A 131 -16.37 -23.90 -13.49
CA HIS A 131 -16.36 -24.45 -12.14
C HIS A 131 -15.41 -23.71 -11.18
N TYR A 132 -14.46 -22.93 -11.70
CA TYR A 132 -13.57 -22.10 -10.91
C TYR A 132 -14.25 -20.80 -10.46
N GLY A 133 -15.10 -20.21 -11.30
CA GLY A 133 -15.76 -18.94 -11.03
C GLY A 133 -16.24 -18.22 -12.29
N PRO A 134 -16.46 -16.90 -12.24
CA PRO A 134 -16.97 -16.15 -13.38
C PRO A 134 -15.99 -16.18 -14.57
N MET A 135 -16.55 -16.20 -15.77
CA MET A 135 -15.81 -15.98 -17.01
C MET A 135 -15.48 -14.50 -17.15
N VAL A 136 -14.27 -14.19 -17.60
CA VAL A 136 -13.78 -12.80 -17.70
C VAL A 136 -13.04 -12.56 -18.99
N SER A 137 -12.98 -11.30 -19.40
CA SER A 137 -12.12 -10.83 -20.49
C SER A 137 -11.25 -9.70 -19.96
N LEU A 138 -9.97 -9.73 -20.28
CA LEU A 138 -9.01 -8.70 -19.88
C LEU A 138 -8.57 -7.91 -21.12
N PRO A 139 -8.08 -6.66 -20.96
CA PRO A 139 -7.48 -5.93 -22.06
C PRO A 139 -6.39 -6.76 -22.77
N GLY A 140 -6.59 -7.04 -24.05
CA GLY A 140 -5.67 -7.83 -24.87
C GLY A 140 -5.71 -9.35 -24.62
N VAL A 141 -6.66 -9.87 -23.85
CA VAL A 141 -6.96 -11.31 -23.72
C VAL A 141 -8.48 -11.49 -23.65
N LYS A 142 -9.08 -11.78 -24.80
CA LYS A 142 -10.53 -11.91 -24.98
C LYS A 142 -10.94 -13.38 -25.04
N TRP A 143 -12.21 -13.66 -24.74
CA TRP A 143 -12.84 -14.94 -25.06
C TRP A 143 -12.92 -15.12 -26.58
N THR A 144 -12.46 -16.27 -27.08
CA THR A 144 -12.47 -16.66 -28.50
C THR A 144 -13.26 -17.97 -28.70
N ASP A 145 -13.20 -18.54 -29.91
CA ASP A 145 -13.70 -19.89 -30.20
C ASP A 145 -12.77 -21.01 -29.67
N LYS A 146 -11.53 -20.69 -29.32
CA LYS A 146 -10.49 -21.65 -28.91
C LYS A 146 -10.17 -21.65 -27.43
N PHE A 147 -10.23 -20.48 -26.80
CA PHE A 147 -9.91 -20.36 -25.37
C PHE A 147 -10.71 -19.24 -24.70
N ALA A 148 -10.88 -19.37 -23.39
CA ALA A 148 -11.48 -18.36 -22.52
C ALA A 148 -10.70 -18.22 -21.19
N LEU A 149 -10.95 -17.13 -20.47
CA LEU A 149 -10.42 -16.93 -19.13
C LEU A 149 -11.55 -17.01 -18.09
N THR A 150 -11.23 -17.61 -16.96
CA THR A 150 -12.04 -17.55 -15.75
C THR A 150 -11.18 -17.12 -14.57
N MET A 151 -11.80 -16.59 -13.52
CA MET A 151 -11.10 -16.23 -12.29
C MET A 151 -11.68 -16.96 -11.08
N ARG A 152 -10.83 -17.24 -10.10
CA ARG A 152 -11.21 -17.81 -8.80
C ARG A 152 -10.71 -16.91 -7.68
N ASP A 153 -11.61 -16.41 -6.85
CA ASP A 153 -11.32 -15.56 -5.69
C ASP A 153 -11.34 -16.38 -4.40
N ALA A 154 -10.22 -16.38 -3.67
CA ALA A 154 -10.06 -17.04 -2.38
C ALA A 154 -10.99 -16.48 -1.29
N ASN A 155 -11.52 -15.28 -1.47
CA ASN A 155 -12.47 -14.65 -0.57
C ASN A 155 -13.94 -14.90 -0.92
N PHE A 156 -14.25 -15.54 -2.05
CA PHE A 156 -15.65 -15.72 -2.50
C PHE A 156 -16.55 -16.41 -1.46
N ARG A 157 -15.98 -17.33 -0.66
CA ARG A 157 -16.68 -18.04 0.43
C ARG A 157 -16.21 -17.63 1.83
N ASN A 158 -15.48 -16.51 1.93
CA ASN A 158 -15.03 -16.01 3.22
C ASN A 158 -16.16 -15.29 3.96
N GLN A 159 -16.81 -15.98 4.89
CA GLN A 159 -17.96 -15.48 5.66
C GLN A 159 -17.59 -15.03 7.09
N ASN A 160 -16.32 -15.19 7.49
CA ASN A 160 -15.89 -15.04 8.89
C ASN A 160 -15.18 -13.71 9.18
N LEU A 161 -15.21 -12.75 8.24
CA LEU A 161 -14.45 -11.51 8.34
C LEU A 161 -14.83 -10.66 9.57
N LEU A 162 -16.14 -10.51 9.84
CA LEU A 162 -16.59 -9.78 11.02
C LEU A 162 -16.23 -10.50 12.33
N SER A 163 -16.27 -11.83 12.32
CA SER A 163 -15.86 -12.64 13.48
C SER A 163 -14.37 -12.54 13.77
N GLN A 164 -13.55 -12.45 12.72
CA GLN A 164 -12.11 -12.22 12.80
C GLN A 164 -11.81 -10.88 13.46
N TRP A 165 -12.36 -9.76 12.95
CA TRP A 165 -12.11 -8.44 13.55
C TRP A 165 -12.67 -8.33 14.96
N LYS A 166 -13.88 -8.85 15.21
CA LYS A 166 -14.44 -8.90 16.57
C LYS A 166 -13.51 -9.62 17.55
N ALA A 167 -12.90 -10.74 17.13
CA ALA A 167 -12.01 -11.49 18.00
C ALA A 167 -10.67 -10.77 18.23
N MET A 168 -10.20 -9.97 17.27
CA MET A 168 -9.03 -9.11 17.43
C MET A 168 -9.34 -7.92 18.36
N ASP A 169 -10.48 -7.25 18.18
CA ASP A 169 -10.96 -6.16 19.04
C ASP A 169 -11.06 -6.57 20.52
N LEU A 170 -11.35 -7.86 20.77
CA LEU A 170 -11.48 -8.45 22.11
C LEU A 170 -10.19 -9.13 22.62
N ALA A 171 -9.09 -9.08 21.88
CA ALA A 171 -7.84 -9.73 22.28
C ALA A 171 -7.26 -9.05 23.53
N THR A 172 -6.82 -9.84 24.50
CA THR A 172 -6.27 -9.36 25.79
C THR A 172 -4.75 -9.45 25.84
N ASP A 173 -4.13 -10.03 24.83
CA ASP A 173 -2.68 -10.23 24.72
C ASP A 173 -2.33 -10.62 23.27
N MET A 174 -1.04 -10.76 22.97
CA MET A 174 -0.58 -11.16 21.64
C MET A 174 -1.02 -12.58 21.25
N ASP A 175 -1.14 -13.50 22.20
CA ASP A 175 -1.49 -14.89 21.90
C ASP A 175 -2.97 -15.06 21.57
N SER A 176 -3.86 -14.33 22.23
CA SER A 176 -5.29 -14.24 21.90
C SER A 176 -5.51 -13.54 20.55
N LEU A 177 -4.68 -12.55 20.20
CA LEU A 177 -4.67 -11.97 18.85
C LEU A 177 -4.29 -13.03 17.80
N LYS A 178 -3.20 -13.78 18.00
CA LYS A 178 -2.79 -14.88 17.11
C LYS A 178 -3.86 -15.97 17.04
N ALA A 179 -4.48 -16.32 18.17
CA ALA A 179 -5.58 -17.27 18.23
C ALA A 179 -6.81 -16.79 17.44
N ALA A 180 -7.10 -15.49 17.41
CA ALA A 180 -8.14 -14.93 16.55
C ALA A 180 -7.85 -15.20 15.06
N HIS A 181 -6.61 -14.95 14.61
CA HIS A 181 -6.17 -15.28 13.25
C HIS A 181 -6.22 -16.79 12.96
N GLN A 182 -5.78 -17.64 13.88
CA GLN A 182 -5.84 -19.09 13.70
C GLN A 182 -7.27 -19.62 13.63
N LYS A 183 -8.14 -19.12 14.52
CA LYS A 183 -9.52 -19.57 14.61
C LYS A 183 -10.31 -19.19 13.37
N TRP A 184 -10.25 -17.93 12.94
CA TRP A 184 -11.11 -17.43 11.87
C TRP A 184 -10.43 -17.47 10.50
N ASN A 185 -9.12 -17.27 10.43
CA ASN A 185 -8.31 -17.26 9.21
C ASN A 185 -9.00 -16.50 8.06
N ALA A 186 -9.55 -15.33 8.39
CA ALA A 186 -10.51 -14.65 7.52
C ALA A 186 -10.03 -13.30 7.00
N MET A 187 -8.78 -12.89 7.28
CA MET A 187 -8.27 -11.64 6.74
C MET A 187 -8.21 -11.70 5.21
N PRO A 188 -8.80 -10.72 4.51
CA PRO A 188 -9.15 -10.94 3.12
C PRO A 188 -7.99 -10.64 2.16
N TRP A 189 -7.18 -9.61 2.46
CA TRP A 189 -6.16 -9.11 1.53
C TRP A 189 -5.02 -8.32 2.21
N VAL A 190 -4.89 -8.39 3.52
CA VAL A 190 -3.92 -7.59 4.30
C VAL A 190 -2.93 -8.43 5.09
N ASN A 191 -1.73 -7.89 5.24
CA ASN A 191 -0.81 -8.24 6.32
C ASN A 191 -1.31 -7.63 7.65
N THR A 192 -0.85 -8.19 8.75
CA THR A 192 -1.03 -7.65 10.10
C THR A 192 0.34 -7.49 10.73
N MET A 193 0.65 -6.29 11.20
CA MET A 193 1.77 -6.02 12.09
C MET A 193 1.17 -5.63 13.43
N ALA A 194 1.57 -6.33 14.48
CA ALA A 194 1.04 -6.14 15.82
C ALA A 194 2.17 -6.00 16.84
N THR A 195 1.89 -5.27 17.92
CA THR A 195 2.73 -5.18 19.10
C THR A 195 1.88 -5.29 20.37
N SER A 196 2.50 -5.55 21.50
CA SER A 196 1.80 -5.70 22.79
C SER A 196 2.56 -5.07 23.94
N GLU A 197 1.85 -4.82 25.03
CA GLU A 197 2.39 -4.18 26.23
C GLU A 197 3.56 -4.95 26.86
N ASP A 198 3.63 -6.27 26.63
CA ASP A 198 4.69 -7.18 27.08
C ASP A 198 5.94 -7.14 26.17
N GLY A 199 5.95 -6.27 25.16
CA GLY A 199 7.12 -6.01 24.32
C GLY A 199 7.31 -6.97 23.15
N ARG A 200 6.27 -7.67 22.68
CA ARG A 200 6.34 -8.52 21.48
C ARG A 200 5.98 -7.78 20.20
N ALA A 201 6.44 -8.29 19.05
CA ALA A 201 5.96 -7.88 17.74
C ALA A 201 5.74 -9.08 16.83
N VAL A 202 4.64 -9.05 16.09
CA VAL A 202 4.21 -10.14 15.23
C VAL A 202 3.82 -9.64 13.84
N TYR A 203 4.29 -10.34 12.82
CA TYR A 203 3.86 -10.24 11.42
C TYR A 203 3.03 -11.46 11.05
N ILE A 204 1.90 -11.24 10.38
CA ILE A 204 1.08 -12.30 9.78
C ILE A 204 0.62 -11.81 8.40
N ASP A 205 0.98 -12.51 7.32
CA ASP A 205 0.23 -12.36 6.07
C ASP A 205 -1.09 -13.12 6.20
N GLY A 206 -2.09 -12.47 6.80
CA GLY A 206 -3.39 -13.07 7.08
C GLY A 206 -4.23 -13.34 5.84
N SER A 207 -3.81 -12.90 4.66
CA SER A 207 -4.60 -12.90 3.45
C SER A 207 -4.99 -14.29 2.97
N ASN A 208 -6.17 -14.44 2.36
CA ASN A 208 -6.58 -15.68 1.73
C ASN A 208 -5.89 -15.88 0.38
N VAL A 209 -5.29 -17.06 0.18
CA VAL A 209 -4.69 -17.48 -1.08
C VAL A 209 -5.02 -18.95 -1.33
N GLY A 210 -5.13 -19.34 -2.60
CA GLY A 210 -5.31 -20.75 -2.97
C GLY A 210 -4.16 -21.63 -2.49
N ARG A 211 -4.46 -22.83 -2.01
CA ARG A 211 -3.45 -23.81 -1.58
C ARG A 211 -3.06 -24.70 -2.76
N LEU A 212 -2.01 -24.31 -3.49
CA LEU A 212 -1.47 -25.12 -4.59
C LEU A 212 -0.59 -26.27 -4.07
N SER A 213 -0.59 -27.40 -4.78
CA SER A 213 0.36 -28.49 -4.50
C SER A 213 1.78 -28.11 -4.93
N LYS A 214 2.80 -28.82 -4.40
CA LYS A 214 4.19 -28.64 -4.84
C LYS A 214 4.36 -28.90 -6.34
N GLU A 215 3.63 -29.89 -6.87
CA GLU A 215 3.61 -30.22 -8.29
C GLU A 215 3.03 -29.06 -9.13
N ALA A 216 1.87 -28.53 -8.74
CA ALA A 216 1.23 -27.39 -9.41
C ALA A 216 2.17 -26.17 -9.45
N ILE A 217 2.85 -25.89 -8.34
CA ILE A 217 3.81 -24.78 -8.25
C ILE A 217 4.99 -25.03 -9.21
N ALA A 218 5.53 -26.25 -9.28
CA ALA A 218 6.61 -26.59 -10.20
C ALA A 218 6.19 -26.42 -11.67
N LEU A 219 5.02 -26.95 -12.04
CA LEU A 219 4.45 -26.82 -13.38
C LEU A 219 4.20 -25.35 -13.75
N TRP A 220 3.62 -24.56 -12.83
CA TRP A 220 3.41 -23.12 -13.07
C TRP A 220 4.72 -22.36 -13.29
N ARG A 221 5.78 -22.69 -12.54
CA ARG A 221 7.10 -22.07 -12.69
C ARG A 221 7.73 -22.39 -14.04
N GLU A 222 7.54 -23.61 -14.54
CA GLU A 222 7.96 -24.00 -15.89
C GLU A 222 7.17 -23.23 -16.95
N ARG A 223 5.83 -23.25 -16.88
CA ARG A 223 4.95 -22.55 -17.81
C ARG A 223 5.16 -21.05 -17.83
N SER A 224 5.48 -20.43 -16.68
CA SER A 224 5.84 -19.00 -16.62
C SER A 224 7.07 -18.64 -17.45
N LYS A 225 7.88 -19.63 -17.85
CA LYS A 225 9.03 -19.47 -18.74
C LYS A 225 8.72 -19.90 -20.17
N SER A 226 8.03 -21.01 -20.35
CA SER A 226 7.80 -21.66 -21.65
C SER A 226 6.51 -21.23 -22.37
N ASP A 227 5.42 -20.97 -21.65
CA ASP A 227 4.13 -20.59 -22.22
C ASP A 227 4.00 -19.06 -22.35
N PRO A 228 3.82 -18.50 -23.56
CA PRO A 228 3.79 -17.05 -23.77
C PRO A 228 2.69 -16.33 -22.98
N LEU A 229 1.50 -16.94 -22.83
CA LEU A 229 0.38 -16.31 -22.14
C LEU A 229 0.62 -16.28 -20.61
N THR A 230 1.05 -17.40 -20.03
CA THR A 230 1.42 -17.50 -18.61
C THR A 230 2.56 -16.55 -18.28
N LYS A 231 3.59 -16.48 -19.13
CA LYS A 231 4.69 -15.51 -19.00
C LYS A 231 4.21 -14.06 -19.04
N LYS A 232 3.29 -13.72 -19.95
CA LYS A 232 2.68 -12.38 -20.05
C LYS A 232 1.90 -12.01 -18.79
N PHE A 233 1.10 -12.95 -18.26
CA PHE A 233 0.36 -12.74 -17.01
C PHE A 233 1.30 -12.47 -15.85
N ASN A 234 2.32 -13.30 -15.67
CA ASN A 234 3.26 -13.18 -14.57
C ASN A 234 4.12 -11.90 -14.69
N SER A 235 4.89 -11.75 -15.76
CA SER A 235 5.91 -10.70 -15.86
C SER A 235 5.36 -9.32 -16.24
N SER A 236 4.33 -9.25 -17.09
CA SER A 236 3.83 -7.97 -17.63
C SER A 236 2.56 -7.47 -16.93
N MET A 237 1.68 -8.39 -16.54
CA MET A 237 0.41 -8.04 -15.90
C MET A 237 0.51 -8.06 -14.37
N GLY A 238 1.44 -8.86 -13.83
CA GLY A 238 1.60 -9.07 -12.39
C GLY A 238 0.44 -9.89 -11.82
N LEU A 239 -0.01 -10.90 -12.56
CA LEU A 239 -1.13 -11.78 -12.22
C LEU A 239 -0.72 -13.24 -12.37
N ILE A 240 -1.42 -14.14 -11.69
CA ILE A 240 -1.20 -15.59 -11.82
C ILE A 240 -2.20 -16.17 -12.81
N LEU A 241 -1.67 -16.86 -13.83
CA LEU A 241 -2.43 -17.70 -14.75
C LEU A 241 -2.06 -19.16 -14.52
N LEU A 242 -3.07 -19.99 -14.29
CA LEU A 242 -2.97 -21.44 -14.17
C LEU A 242 -3.64 -22.11 -15.38
N ASP A 243 -3.30 -23.37 -15.63
CA ASP A 243 -3.99 -24.16 -16.65
C ASP A 243 -5.29 -24.70 -16.07
N GLY A 244 -6.43 -24.23 -16.57
CA GLY A 244 -7.74 -24.65 -16.10
C GLY A 244 -8.23 -25.98 -16.65
N SER A 245 -7.53 -26.53 -17.63
CA SER A 245 -7.82 -27.85 -18.20
C SER A 245 -7.19 -29.00 -17.42
N ASP A 246 -6.27 -28.72 -16.51
CA ASP A 246 -5.45 -29.70 -15.79
C ASP A 246 -5.75 -29.68 -14.29
N SER A 247 -6.36 -30.76 -13.79
CA SER A 247 -6.78 -30.87 -12.39
C SER A 247 -5.65 -30.77 -11.37
N ARG A 248 -4.39 -30.91 -11.78
CA ARG A 248 -3.24 -30.68 -10.88
C ARG A 248 -3.17 -29.24 -10.38
N PHE A 249 -3.73 -28.28 -11.10
CA PHE A 249 -3.80 -26.87 -10.66
C PHE A 249 -4.96 -26.58 -9.71
N GLU A 250 -5.77 -27.57 -9.35
CA GLU A 250 -6.82 -27.39 -8.35
C GLU A 250 -6.26 -27.03 -6.97
N TRP A 251 -7.02 -26.20 -6.27
CA TRP A 251 -6.71 -25.82 -4.91
C TRP A 251 -6.96 -27.00 -3.95
N GLN A 252 -5.95 -27.32 -3.16
CA GLN A 252 -5.90 -28.50 -2.30
C GLN A 252 -6.63 -28.24 -0.98
N ALA A 253 -7.49 -29.18 -0.57
CA ALA A 253 -8.13 -29.14 0.74
C ALA A 253 -7.10 -29.28 1.87
N HIS A 254 -7.45 -28.75 3.04
CA HIS A 254 -6.71 -28.95 4.28
C HIS A 254 -7.71 -28.93 5.46
N PRO A 255 -7.59 -29.82 6.45
CA PRO A 255 -8.55 -29.91 7.56
C PRO A 255 -8.65 -28.61 8.39
N GLU A 256 -7.55 -27.87 8.52
CA GLU A 256 -7.52 -26.59 9.24
C GLU A 256 -7.89 -25.36 8.38
N ALA A 257 -8.21 -25.55 7.09
CA ALA A 257 -8.62 -24.44 6.25
C ALA A 257 -10.08 -24.03 6.55
N ARG A 258 -10.30 -22.75 6.85
CA ARG A 258 -11.64 -22.20 7.11
C ARG A 258 -12.44 -21.93 5.83
N VAL A 259 -11.75 -21.84 4.71
CA VAL A 259 -12.33 -21.80 3.36
C VAL A 259 -11.71 -22.96 2.57
N ALA A 260 -12.54 -23.81 1.98
CA ALA A 260 -12.06 -24.98 1.24
C ALA A 260 -11.11 -24.58 0.11
N GLY A 261 -9.94 -25.22 0.06
CA GLY A 261 -8.90 -24.93 -0.94
C GLY A 261 -8.02 -23.71 -0.63
N VAL A 262 -8.23 -23.01 0.49
CA VAL A 262 -7.39 -21.87 0.92
C VAL A 262 -6.31 -22.34 1.89
N VAL A 263 -5.16 -21.67 1.88
CA VAL A 263 -4.05 -21.97 2.79
C VAL A 263 -4.47 -21.82 4.27
N PRO A 264 -4.28 -22.85 5.11
CA PRO A 264 -4.59 -22.79 6.55
C PRO A 264 -3.62 -21.85 7.26
N TYR A 265 -4.00 -21.34 8.44
CA TYR A 265 -3.19 -20.39 9.22
C TYR A 265 -1.75 -20.88 9.45
N ILE A 266 -1.57 -22.15 9.80
CA ILE A 266 -0.27 -22.77 10.09
C ILE A 266 0.71 -22.78 8.90
N GLU A 267 0.23 -22.61 7.67
CA GLU A 267 1.05 -22.58 6.45
C GLU A 267 1.27 -21.16 5.92
N LYS A 268 0.72 -20.12 6.58
CA LYS A 268 0.86 -18.72 6.15
C LYS A 268 2.21 -18.13 6.57
N PRO A 269 2.76 -17.16 5.82
CA PRO A 269 3.93 -16.39 6.24
C PRO A 269 3.66 -15.65 7.56
N GLN A 270 4.50 -15.92 8.55
CA GLN A 270 4.41 -15.34 9.89
C GLN A 270 5.81 -15.16 10.47
N LEU A 271 5.98 -14.13 11.31
CA LEU A 271 7.23 -13.86 12.01
C LEU A 271 6.92 -13.30 13.40
N ASP A 272 7.63 -13.80 14.42
CA ASP A 272 7.57 -13.34 15.81
C ASP A 272 8.98 -12.86 16.16
N ARG A 273 9.12 -11.65 16.72
CA ARG A 273 10.40 -10.96 16.93
C ARG A 273 10.45 -10.26 18.28
N SER A 274 11.66 -10.05 18.78
CA SER A 274 11.95 -9.21 19.97
C SER A 274 12.59 -7.87 19.62
N ASP A 275 12.83 -7.59 18.33
CA ASP A 275 13.40 -6.35 17.85
C ASP A 275 12.37 -5.50 17.10
N TYR A 276 12.20 -5.73 15.80
CA TYR A 276 11.26 -4.97 14.98
C TYR A 276 10.63 -5.83 13.90
N ILE A 277 9.47 -5.39 13.44
CA ILE A 277 8.78 -5.92 12.28
C ILE A 277 8.28 -4.73 11.47
N PHE A 278 8.33 -4.84 10.16
CA PHE A 278 7.67 -3.87 9.30
C PHE A 278 7.05 -4.52 8.06
N ASN A 279 6.15 -3.80 7.40
CA ASN A 279 5.78 -4.09 6.03
C ASN A 279 5.43 -2.81 5.27
N ALA A 280 5.74 -2.80 3.97
CA ALA A 280 5.45 -1.70 3.05
C ALA A 280 4.88 -2.18 1.68
N ASN A 281 3.98 -3.18 1.72
CA ASN A 281 3.25 -3.81 0.59
C ASN A 281 4.05 -4.70 -0.37
N ASP A 282 5.37 -4.74 -0.25
CA ASP A 282 6.12 -5.87 -0.78
C ASP A 282 5.78 -7.15 0.00
N SER A 283 6.13 -8.30 -0.58
CA SER A 283 5.83 -9.61 0.01
C SER A 283 6.47 -9.80 1.39
N HIS A 284 6.01 -10.84 2.08
CA HIS A 284 6.49 -11.30 3.39
C HIS A 284 8.01 -11.43 3.50
N TRP A 285 8.71 -11.61 2.38
CA TRP A 285 10.14 -11.89 2.31
C TRP A 285 11.02 -10.96 3.15
N LEU A 286 10.73 -9.65 3.20
CA LEU A 286 11.51 -8.68 3.99
C LEU A 286 10.67 -7.98 5.05
N SER A 287 9.89 -8.74 5.81
CA SER A 287 9.21 -8.17 6.99
C SER A 287 10.20 -7.87 8.14
N HIS A 288 11.41 -8.39 8.03
CA HIS A 288 12.61 -8.06 8.80
C HIS A 288 13.82 -8.16 7.86
N ALA A 289 14.77 -7.22 7.91
CA ALA A 289 15.89 -7.18 6.95
C ALA A 289 16.84 -8.39 7.09
N ASP A 290 17.18 -8.75 8.33
CA ASP A 290 18.13 -9.84 8.64
C ASP A 290 17.48 -11.22 8.81
N HIS A 291 16.15 -11.30 8.82
CA HIS A 291 15.40 -12.54 9.01
C HIS A 291 14.37 -12.74 7.89
N PRO A 292 14.81 -12.91 6.64
CA PRO A 292 13.91 -13.02 5.50
C PRO A 292 13.08 -14.31 5.53
N LEU A 293 11.78 -14.19 5.31
CA LEU A 293 10.86 -15.33 5.22
C LEU A 293 10.90 -15.94 3.81
N THR A 294 11.17 -17.25 3.70
CA THR A 294 11.23 -17.95 2.40
C THR A 294 10.56 -19.30 2.40
N GLY A 295 10.28 -19.84 1.22
CA GLY A 295 9.72 -21.19 1.04
C GLY A 295 8.20 -21.22 0.95
N PHE A 296 7.54 -20.08 0.80
CA PHE A 296 6.08 -20.00 0.72
C PHE A 296 5.58 -20.17 -0.73
N SER A 297 4.27 -20.40 -0.86
CA SER A 297 3.61 -20.45 -2.18
C SER A 297 3.91 -19.16 -2.98
N PRO A 298 4.13 -19.24 -4.30
CA PRO A 298 4.26 -18.03 -5.13
C PRO A 298 3.01 -17.15 -5.11
N LEU A 299 1.86 -17.69 -4.67
CA LEU A 299 0.67 -16.89 -4.43
C LEU A 299 0.83 -15.96 -3.22
N PHE A 300 1.85 -16.10 -2.36
CA PHE A 300 2.17 -15.10 -1.34
C PHE A 300 3.01 -13.91 -1.86
N GLY A 301 3.30 -13.91 -3.17
CA GLY A 301 4.16 -12.93 -3.79
C GLY A 301 5.63 -13.37 -3.83
N PRO A 302 6.49 -12.59 -4.51
CA PRO A 302 7.82 -13.04 -4.88
C PRO A 302 8.83 -12.90 -3.74
N GLU A 303 9.65 -13.93 -3.57
CA GLU A 303 10.81 -13.94 -2.66
C GLU A 303 12.10 -13.69 -3.47
N LYS A 304 13.17 -13.21 -2.82
CA LYS A 304 14.48 -12.96 -3.46
C LYS A 304 14.37 -12.14 -4.75
N SER A 305 13.51 -11.13 -4.74
CA SER A 305 13.26 -10.26 -5.87
C SER A 305 13.36 -8.79 -5.46
N PRO A 306 13.59 -7.87 -6.41
CA PRO A 306 13.77 -6.47 -6.07
C PRO A 306 12.60 -5.90 -5.27
N ARG A 307 12.89 -4.97 -4.39
CA ARG A 307 11.92 -4.31 -3.53
C ARG A 307 11.63 -2.92 -4.03
N SER A 308 10.39 -2.47 -3.82
CA SER A 308 10.06 -1.07 -4.03
C SER A 308 10.98 -0.17 -3.21
N LEU A 309 11.23 1.04 -3.72
CA LEU A 309 12.03 2.02 -3.00
C LEU A 309 11.44 2.35 -1.63
N ARG A 310 10.10 2.37 -1.51
CA ARG A 310 9.44 2.59 -0.22
C ARG A 310 9.75 1.48 0.77
N THR A 311 9.72 0.21 0.38
CA THR A 311 10.16 -0.89 1.26
C THR A 311 11.60 -0.71 1.70
N ARG A 312 12.50 -0.36 0.79
CA ARG A 312 13.92 -0.11 1.10
C ARG A 312 14.09 1.08 2.05
N MET A 313 13.31 2.14 1.87
CA MET A 313 13.29 3.29 2.76
C MET A 313 12.77 2.91 4.15
N ASN A 314 11.73 2.08 4.23
CA ASN A 314 11.24 1.58 5.51
C ASN A 314 12.32 0.76 6.22
N VAL A 315 13.05 -0.13 5.53
CA VAL A 315 14.22 -0.82 6.14
C VAL A 315 15.20 0.18 6.74
N LYS A 316 15.57 1.23 5.99
CA LYS A 316 16.49 2.27 6.49
C LYS A 316 15.94 3.02 7.71
N LEU A 317 14.62 3.22 7.79
CA LEU A 317 14.01 3.96 8.91
C LEU A 317 13.87 3.11 10.17
N VAL A 318 13.62 1.80 10.05
CA VAL A 318 13.32 0.94 11.22
C VAL A 318 14.50 0.11 11.70
N ALA A 319 15.46 -0.20 10.82
CA ALA A 319 16.60 -1.06 11.16
C ALA A 319 17.80 -0.25 11.66
N ASP A 320 17.94 1.01 11.24
CA ASP A 320 19.07 1.86 11.59
C ASP A 320 18.97 2.36 13.04
N THR A 321 19.93 1.92 13.85
CA THR A 321 20.09 2.27 15.27
C THR A 321 21.48 2.82 15.54
N SER A 322 22.13 3.35 14.49
CA SER A 322 23.36 4.12 14.67
C SER A 322 23.09 5.41 15.43
N GLU A 323 24.14 5.99 16.04
CA GLU A 323 24.05 7.20 16.88
C GLU A 323 23.38 8.41 16.19
N ASN A 324 23.50 8.49 14.85
CA ASN A 324 22.87 9.55 14.03
C ASN A 324 21.64 9.03 13.26
N GLY A 325 21.18 7.85 13.61
CA GLY A 325 20.05 7.16 13.00
C GLY A 325 18.70 7.65 13.52
N PRO A 326 17.60 7.10 12.99
CA PRO A 326 16.25 7.47 13.40
C PRO A 326 15.90 7.14 14.85
N ALA A 327 16.63 6.23 15.49
CA ALA A 327 16.42 5.79 16.88
C ALA A 327 17.28 6.57 17.91
N GLY A 328 17.73 7.77 17.56
CA GLY A 328 18.49 8.61 18.47
C GLY A 328 19.86 8.04 18.88
N THR A 329 20.48 8.69 19.87
CA THR A 329 21.83 8.39 20.32
C THR A 329 21.92 7.15 21.21
N ASP A 330 20.81 6.72 21.82
CA ASP A 330 20.73 5.53 22.67
C ASP A 330 20.38 4.25 21.88
N GLY A 331 20.06 4.40 20.58
CA GLY A 331 19.72 3.32 19.67
C GLY A 331 18.34 2.71 19.91
N LYS A 332 17.46 3.41 20.64
CA LYS A 332 16.08 2.98 20.94
C LYS A 332 15.09 4.04 20.47
N PHE A 333 13.92 3.61 20.03
CA PHE A 333 12.87 4.52 19.61
C PHE A 333 12.07 5.03 20.80
N SER A 334 12.02 6.34 20.95
CA SER A 334 10.90 7.06 21.57
C SER A 334 9.71 7.17 20.61
N LEU A 335 8.51 7.45 21.15
CA LEU A 335 7.32 7.73 20.33
C LEU A 335 7.59 8.86 19.32
N LYS A 336 8.28 9.92 19.77
CA LYS A 336 8.60 11.09 18.96
C LYS A 336 9.60 10.78 17.85
N GLU A 337 10.63 9.99 18.12
CA GLU A 337 11.61 9.58 17.11
C GLU A 337 10.98 8.70 16.03
N MET A 338 10.08 7.78 16.41
CA MET A 338 9.31 6.99 15.44
C MET A 338 8.48 7.89 14.51
N GLN A 339 7.82 8.92 15.06
CA GLN A 339 7.06 9.90 14.28
C GLN A 339 7.96 10.75 13.38
N GLN A 340 9.10 11.20 13.90
CA GLN A 340 10.11 11.94 13.13
C GLN A 340 10.71 11.10 12.02
N ALA A 341 10.92 9.80 12.22
CA ALA A 341 11.38 8.89 11.19
C ALA A 341 10.39 8.82 10.01
N LEU A 342 9.09 8.66 10.28
CA LEU A 342 8.05 8.68 9.24
C LEU A 342 8.00 10.04 8.52
N PHE A 343 8.02 11.13 9.28
CA PHE A 343 7.91 12.50 8.77
C PHE A 343 9.24 13.15 8.40
N SER A 344 10.34 12.39 8.38
CA SER A 344 11.62 12.84 7.83
C SER A 344 11.50 13.19 6.36
N ASN A 345 10.47 12.66 5.70
CA ASN A 345 10.13 12.84 4.29
C ASN A 345 11.34 12.64 3.36
N ARG A 346 12.30 11.82 3.78
CA ARG A 346 13.50 11.49 3.01
C ARG A 346 13.13 10.79 1.71
N SER A 347 13.79 11.20 0.63
CA SER A 347 13.64 10.62 -0.70
C SER A 347 14.81 9.69 -0.99
N LEU A 348 14.58 8.38 -0.85
CA LEU A 348 15.62 7.37 -1.13
C LEU A 348 16.20 7.51 -2.55
N THR A 349 15.38 7.84 -3.54
CA THR A 349 15.89 8.03 -4.90
C THR A 349 16.85 9.21 -4.99
N ALA A 350 16.60 10.29 -4.24
CA ALA A 350 17.48 11.44 -4.21
C ALA A 350 18.80 11.11 -3.49
N GLU A 351 18.72 10.37 -2.39
CA GLU A 351 19.91 9.83 -1.71
C GLU A 351 20.78 8.94 -2.62
N LEU A 352 20.14 8.18 -3.53
CA LEU A 352 20.85 7.26 -4.41
C LEU A 352 21.41 7.91 -5.68
N LEU A 353 20.80 9.00 -6.19
CA LEU A 353 21.03 9.44 -7.57
C LEU A 353 21.28 10.95 -7.75
N LEU A 354 20.95 11.80 -6.76
CA LEU A 354 21.03 13.24 -6.94
C LEU A 354 22.46 13.70 -7.21
N ASP A 355 23.43 13.16 -6.47
CA ASP A 355 24.83 13.59 -6.56
C ASP A 355 25.43 13.22 -7.94
N ASP A 356 25.09 12.03 -8.46
CA ASP A 356 25.48 11.58 -9.80
C ASP A 356 24.83 12.46 -10.90
N LEU A 357 23.54 12.81 -10.72
CA LEU A 357 22.80 13.66 -11.65
C LEU A 357 23.37 15.07 -11.69
N VAL A 358 23.60 15.69 -10.52
CA VAL A 358 24.22 17.02 -10.41
C VAL A 358 25.62 17.01 -11.02
N SER A 359 26.43 15.98 -10.75
CA SER A 359 27.76 15.84 -11.34
C SER A 359 27.70 15.76 -12.87
N ALA A 360 26.77 15.01 -13.45
CA ALA A 360 26.58 14.95 -14.90
C ALA A 360 26.12 16.30 -15.47
N CYS A 361 25.22 16.98 -14.75
CA CYS A 361 24.61 18.24 -15.16
C CYS A 361 25.61 19.40 -15.17
N LYS A 362 26.60 19.40 -14.26
CA LYS A 362 27.70 20.38 -14.24
C LYS A 362 28.64 20.25 -15.44
N VAL A 363 28.78 19.04 -15.99
CA VAL A 363 29.65 18.78 -17.15
C VAL A 363 28.96 19.15 -18.46
N LYS A 364 27.68 18.76 -18.63
CA LYS A 364 26.91 18.98 -19.85
C LYS A 364 25.69 19.85 -19.55
N THR A 365 25.84 21.15 -19.76
CA THR A 365 24.88 22.18 -19.34
C THR A 365 23.83 22.55 -20.40
N ARG A 366 23.91 21.98 -21.60
CA ARG A 366 22.93 22.19 -22.67
C ARG A 366 22.51 20.86 -23.29
N ILE A 367 21.21 20.67 -23.44
CA ILE A 367 20.62 19.48 -24.04
C ILE A 367 19.63 19.91 -25.12
N LYS A 368 19.73 19.27 -26.29
CA LYS A 368 18.75 19.41 -27.35
C LYS A 368 17.63 18.39 -27.17
N ILE A 369 16.40 18.85 -27.00
CA ILE A 369 15.18 18.03 -27.04
C ILE A 369 14.37 18.49 -28.25
N GLU A 370 14.12 17.56 -29.17
CA GLU A 370 13.48 17.85 -30.46
C GLU A 370 14.20 19.00 -31.19
N GLN A 371 13.54 20.15 -31.36
CA GLN A 371 14.09 21.34 -32.00
C GLN A 371 14.49 22.46 -31.01
N LYS A 372 14.31 22.26 -29.69
CA LYS A 372 14.65 23.24 -28.65
C LYS A 372 15.96 22.86 -27.96
N GLU A 373 16.87 23.83 -27.80
CA GLU A 373 18.01 23.71 -26.90
C GLU A 373 17.60 24.21 -25.51
N VAL A 374 17.85 23.40 -24.47
CA VAL A 374 17.49 23.68 -23.09
C VAL A 374 18.77 23.83 -22.27
N SER A 375 18.91 24.94 -21.56
CA SER A 375 19.97 25.15 -20.57
C SER A 375 19.63 24.41 -19.29
N LEU A 376 20.58 23.68 -18.74
CA LEU A 376 20.44 22.96 -17.47
C LEU A 376 21.05 23.73 -16.28
N LYS A 377 21.64 24.90 -16.51
CA LYS A 377 22.44 25.61 -15.48
C LYS A 377 21.64 25.87 -14.20
N ASP A 378 20.45 26.45 -14.32
CA ASP A 378 19.64 26.84 -13.16
C ASP A 378 18.98 25.62 -12.50
N ALA A 379 18.62 24.62 -13.30
CA ALA A 379 18.18 23.32 -12.80
C ALA A 379 19.28 22.62 -11.98
N CYS A 380 20.54 22.70 -12.42
CA CYS A 380 21.68 22.15 -11.71
C CYS A 380 21.87 22.80 -10.34
N ILE A 381 21.77 24.13 -10.29
CA ILE A 381 21.86 24.91 -9.04
C ILE A 381 20.72 24.55 -8.09
N SER A 382 19.48 24.48 -8.60
CA SER A 382 18.31 24.07 -7.80
C SER A 382 18.47 22.66 -7.22
N LEU A 383 18.91 21.70 -8.04
CA LEU A 383 19.13 20.32 -7.60
C LEU A 383 20.33 20.17 -6.65
N GLU A 384 21.38 20.99 -6.80
CA GLU A 384 22.50 21.02 -5.86
C GLU A 384 22.05 21.51 -4.47
N GLY A 385 21.12 22.46 -4.42
CA GLY A 385 20.51 22.94 -3.17
C GLY A 385 19.41 22.04 -2.60
N TYR A 386 19.00 20.98 -3.31
CA TYR A 386 17.92 20.12 -2.85
C TYR A 386 18.35 19.25 -1.66
N ASN A 387 17.66 19.41 -0.53
CA ASN A 387 17.94 18.72 0.73
C ASN A 387 17.59 17.20 0.75
N LYS A 388 17.19 16.62 -0.39
CA LYS A 388 16.79 15.21 -0.53
C LYS A 388 15.54 14.84 0.30
N GLN A 389 14.71 15.82 0.70
CA GLN A 389 13.48 15.61 1.48
C GLN A 389 12.25 16.26 0.82
N LEU A 390 11.05 15.74 1.07
CA LEU A 390 9.79 16.29 0.55
C LEU A 390 8.99 17.01 1.64
N ASP A 391 9.60 18.01 2.26
CA ASP A 391 8.94 18.93 3.17
C ASP A 391 8.36 20.13 2.44
N LEU A 392 7.46 20.87 3.09
CA LEU A 392 6.79 22.02 2.49
C LEU A 392 7.80 23.03 1.92
N GLU A 393 8.88 23.30 2.66
CA GLU A 393 9.92 24.26 2.28
C GLU A 393 11.00 23.70 1.33
N SER A 394 10.91 22.42 0.95
CA SER A 394 11.95 21.75 0.16
C SER A 394 12.01 22.28 -1.28
N LYS A 395 12.93 23.20 -1.53
CA LYS A 395 13.29 23.68 -2.86
C LYS A 395 13.96 22.57 -3.69
N GLY A 396 13.74 22.59 -5.01
CA GLY A 396 14.29 21.61 -5.96
C GLY A 396 13.60 20.23 -5.92
N SER A 397 12.76 19.96 -4.92
CA SER A 397 12.01 18.71 -4.79
C SER A 397 11.03 18.48 -5.94
N VAL A 398 10.36 19.54 -6.40
CA VAL A 398 9.42 19.50 -7.54
C VAL A 398 10.15 19.16 -8.84
N LEU A 399 11.30 19.79 -9.09
CA LEU A 399 12.14 19.50 -10.25
C LEU A 399 12.64 18.05 -10.23
N PHE A 400 13.12 17.58 -9.08
CA PHE A 400 13.55 16.19 -8.92
C PHE A 400 12.41 15.19 -9.13
N ARG A 401 11.21 15.50 -8.62
CA ARG A 401 10.00 14.69 -8.85
C ARG A 401 9.65 14.58 -10.32
N GLU A 402 9.63 15.70 -11.03
CA GLU A 402 9.33 15.70 -12.48
C GLU A 402 10.39 14.93 -13.26
N TRP A 403 11.66 14.99 -12.84
CA TRP A 403 12.74 14.19 -13.42
C TRP A 403 12.55 12.68 -13.21
N ILE A 404 12.36 12.21 -11.98
CA ILE A 404 12.27 10.77 -11.70
C ILE A 404 11.01 10.14 -12.32
N ASN A 405 9.91 10.90 -12.42
CA ASN A 405 8.67 10.41 -13.00
C ASN A 405 8.72 10.21 -14.52
N LEU A 406 9.80 10.62 -15.19
CA LEU A 406 10.04 10.32 -16.61
C LEU A 406 10.62 8.91 -16.84
N TYR A 407 11.10 8.24 -15.78
CA TYR A 407 11.43 6.82 -15.84
C TYR A 407 10.18 5.96 -15.63
N LYS A 408 10.17 4.76 -16.23
CA LYS A 408 9.11 3.78 -15.95
C LYS A 408 9.23 3.38 -14.48
N TYR A 409 8.09 3.27 -13.79
CA TYR A 409 8.08 2.85 -12.37
C TYR A 409 8.84 1.53 -12.13
N SER A 410 8.81 0.58 -13.07
CA SER A 410 9.56 -0.67 -12.96
C SER A 410 11.08 -0.49 -12.88
N GLU A 411 11.61 0.60 -13.42
CA GLU A 411 13.04 0.92 -13.40
C GLU A 411 13.48 1.54 -12.07
N THR A 412 12.53 1.92 -11.20
CA THR A 412 12.84 2.41 -9.85
C THR A 412 13.19 1.28 -8.87
N TYR A 413 12.95 0.03 -9.25
CA TYR A 413 13.33 -1.14 -8.45
C TYR A 413 14.05 -2.24 -9.25
N ASN A 414 13.99 -2.23 -10.58
CA ASN A 414 14.90 -3.06 -11.42
C ASN A 414 16.09 -2.23 -11.88
N LYS A 415 17.12 -2.88 -12.45
CA LYS A 415 18.27 -2.17 -13.06
C LYS A 415 17.81 -1.11 -14.08
N GLY A 416 17.02 -1.53 -15.08
CA GLY A 416 16.48 -0.62 -16.11
C GLY A 416 17.57 0.18 -16.82
N THR A 417 17.22 1.39 -17.28
CA THR A 417 18.20 2.40 -17.72
C THR A 417 18.59 3.37 -16.60
N LEU A 418 17.87 3.32 -15.47
CA LEU A 418 18.09 4.19 -14.31
C LEU A 418 19.33 3.81 -13.50
N PHE A 419 19.47 2.53 -13.13
CA PHE A 419 20.50 2.10 -12.19
C PHE A 419 21.68 1.37 -12.84
N ALA A 420 22.89 1.70 -12.40
CA ALA A 420 24.14 1.07 -12.86
C ALA A 420 24.32 -0.33 -12.26
N VAL A 421 23.98 -0.49 -10.98
CA VAL A 421 24.09 -1.74 -10.24
C VAL A 421 22.72 -2.42 -10.21
N ALA A 422 22.68 -3.71 -10.59
CA ALA A 422 21.47 -4.52 -10.54
C ALA A 422 21.08 -4.86 -9.09
N PHE A 423 19.85 -5.35 -8.92
CA PHE A 423 19.41 -5.96 -7.67
C PHE A 423 20.27 -7.20 -7.32
N ASP A 424 20.65 -7.30 -6.06
CA ASP A 424 21.30 -8.46 -5.44
C ASP A 424 20.41 -8.97 -4.29
N PRO A 425 19.93 -10.22 -4.33
CA PRO A 425 19.14 -10.79 -3.23
C PRO A 425 19.90 -10.91 -1.90
N LYS A 426 21.24 -10.77 -1.88
CA LYS A 426 22.05 -10.71 -0.66
C LYS A 426 22.17 -9.30 -0.08
N ASP A 427 21.85 -8.27 -0.86
CA ASP A 427 21.85 -6.85 -0.45
C ASP A 427 20.55 -6.16 -0.89
N PRO A 428 19.38 -6.65 -0.44
CA PRO A 428 18.10 -6.25 -1.03
C PRO A 428 17.62 -4.85 -0.60
N ALA A 429 18.17 -4.33 0.50
CA ALA A 429 17.87 -2.98 0.97
C ALA A 429 18.68 -1.92 0.21
N ASN A 430 19.90 -2.24 -0.26
CA ASN A 430 20.81 -1.26 -0.88
C ASN A 430 21.01 -1.48 -2.39
N THR A 431 20.30 -2.42 -3.01
CA THR A 431 20.28 -2.61 -4.48
C THR A 431 18.86 -2.54 -5.05
N PRO A 432 18.68 -2.07 -6.31
CA PRO A 432 19.68 -1.47 -7.21
C PRO A 432 20.12 -0.06 -6.77
N ARG A 433 21.23 0.44 -7.34
CA ARG A 433 21.83 1.76 -6.99
C ARG A 433 22.75 2.31 -8.10
N GLY A 434 23.13 3.59 -7.95
CA GLY A 434 24.04 4.35 -8.81
C GLY A 434 23.42 4.72 -10.16
N LEU A 435 23.68 5.90 -10.70
CA LEU A 435 23.08 6.34 -11.96
C LEU A 435 23.76 5.67 -13.17
N ALA A 436 22.99 5.03 -14.05
CA ALA A 436 23.51 4.37 -15.26
C ALA A 436 23.66 5.33 -16.46
N ASP A 437 22.55 5.64 -17.14
CA ASP A 437 22.55 6.39 -18.40
C ASP A 437 22.48 7.90 -18.11
N LYS A 438 23.66 8.53 -18.00
CA LYS A 438 23.79 9.97 -17.75
C LYS A 438 23.20 10.83 -18.88
N ASP A 439 23.29 10.40 -20.13
CA ASP A 439 22.73 11.15 -21.26
C ASP A 439 21.20 11.14 -21.23
N LEU A 440 20.59 9.99 -20.96
CA LEU A 440 19.15 9.91 -20.73
C LEU A 440 18.73 10.70 -19.49
N ALA A 441 19.50 10.65 -18.40
CA ALA A 441 19.20 11.40 -17.19
C ALA A 441 19.16 12.91 -17.45
N LEU A 442 20.10 13.44 -18.23
CA LEU A 442 20.12 14.86 -18.61
C LEU A 442 19.03 15.24 -19.61
N LYS A 443 18.65 14.34 -20.53
CA LYS A 443 17.46 14.52 -21.38
C LYS A 443 16.18 14.57 -20.55
N ASN A 444 16.02 13.68 -19.58
CA ASN A 444 14.89 13.73 -18.67
C ASN A 444 14.89 15.02 -17.84
N LEU A 445 16.07 15.52 -17.44
CA LEU A 445 16.17 16.79 -16.70
C LEU A 445 15.71 17.97 -17.57
N ALA A 446 16.17 18.06 -18.83
CA ALA A 446 15.69 19.07 -19.76
C ALA A 446 14.16 18.97 -20.00
N GLN A 447 13.60 17.76 -20.05
CA GLN A 447 12.15 17.59 -20.18
C GLN A 447 11.40 18.02 -18.90
N ALA A 448 11.95 17.76 -17.71
CA ALA A 448 11.39 18.21 -16.44
C ALA A 448 11.35 19.76 -16.34
N ILE A 449 12.41 20.44 -16.81
CA ILE A 449 12.44 21.91 -16.94
C ILE A 449 11.28 22.39 -17.82
N ILE A 450 11.12 21.80 -19.02
CA ILE A 450 10.02 22.15 -19.93
C ILE A 450 8.65 21.94 -19.28
N ASN A 451 8.48 20.85 -18.51
CA ASN A 451 7.22 20.58 -17.81
C ASN A 451 6.91 21.65 -16.76
N MET A 452 7.91 22.07 -15.97
CA MET A 452 7.75 23.14 -14.98
C MET A 452 7.51 24.50 -15.62
N GLU A 453 8.24 24.85 -16.69
CA GLU A 453 8.00 26.08 -17.47
C GLU A 453 6.56 26.15 -17.98
N LYS A 454 6.03 25.06 -18.55
CA LYS A 454 4.63 24.97 -19.01
C LYS A 454 3.61 25.13 -17.88
N ALA A 455 3.98 24.76 -16.66
CA ALA A 455 3.14 24.94 -15.49
C ALA A 455 3.25 26.35 -14.87
N GLY A 456 4.16 27.19 -15.38
CA GLY A 456 4.46 28.50 -14.80
C GLY A 456 5.20 28.41 -13.46
N LEU A 457 6.02 27.37 -13.27
CA LEU A 457 6.76 27.12 -12.03
C LEU A 457 8.24 27.48 -12.20
N GLU A 458 8.80 28.12 -11.17
CA GLU A 458 10.24 28.32 -11.03
C GLU A 458 10.92 26.99 -10.67
N LEU A 459 12.16 26.80 -11.13
CA LEU A 459 12.89 25.54 -10.93
C LEU A 459 13.27 25.27 -9.47
N ASP A 460 13.24 26.29 -8.61
CA ASP A 460 13.46 26.18 -7.16
C ASP A 460 12.16 26.29 -6.34
N SER A 461 10.98 26.22 -6.98
CA SER A 461 9.68 26.21 -6.28
C SER A 461 9.69 25.20 -5.13
N THR A 462 9.14 25.61 -3.99
CA THR A 462 9.02 24.71 -2.84
C THR A 462 7.94 23.67 -3.09
N LEU A 463 7.96 22.55 -2.36
CA LEU A 463 6.88 21.57 -2.45
C LEU A 463 5.54 22.17 -2.02
N GLY A 464 5.56 22.99 -0.96
CA GLY A 464 4.39 23.64 -0.38
C GLY A 464 3.72 24.63 -1.32
N ASP A 465 4.45 25.18 -2.30
CA ASP A 465 3.90 26.05 -3.35
C ASP A 465 3.17 25.28 -4.47
N VAL A 466 3.37 23.96 -4.54
CA VAL A 466 2.91 23.14 -5.67
C VAL A 466 2.02 21.97 -5.25
N GLN A 467 2.16 21.41 -4.05
CA GLN A 467 1.43 20.24 -3.56
C GLN A 467 0.38 20.58 -2.50
N PHE A 468 -0.90 20.34 -2.81
CA PHE A 468 -2.01 20.77 -1.95
C PHE A 468 -3.17 19.80 -1.88
N ALA A 469 -3.85 19.79 -0.74
CA ALA A 469 -5.21 19.31 -0.62
C ALA A 469 -6.20 20.48 -0.77
N TYR A 470 -7.13 20.36 -1.72
CA TYR A 470 -8.22 21.33 -1.90
C TYR A 470 -9.46 20.86 -1.14
N ARG A 471 -9.77 21.49 -0.01
CA ARG A 471 -10.81 21.03 0.92
C ARG A 471 -11.61 22.19 1.51
N GLY A 472 -12.92 22.21 1.28
CA GLY A 472 -13.84 23.16 1.91
C GLY A 472 -13.55 24.60 1.48
N GLY A 473 -13.17 24.79 0.21
CA GLY A 473 -12.68 26.08 -0.31
C GLY A 473 -11.25 26.44 0.10
N LYS A 474 -10.63 25.71 1.04
CA LYS A 474 -9.25 25.92 1.47
C LYS A 474 -8.26 25.18 0.58
N LYS A 475 -7.10 25.79 0.36
CA LYS A 475 -5.93 25.19 -0.27
C LYS A 475 -4.88 24.98 0.83
N ILE A 476 -4.66 23.73 1.23
CA ILE A 476 -3.76 23.39 2.34
C ILE A 476 -2.54 22.66 1.77
N ALA A 477 -1.34 23.18 2.02
CA ALA A 477 -0.10 22.57 1.56
C ALA A 477 0.14 21.23 2.26
N ILE A 478 0.65 20.23 1.55
CA ILE A 478 0.85 18.88 2.12
C ILE A 478 2.28 18.42 1.85
N HIS A 479 2.98 17.94 2.89
CA HIS A 479 4.31 17.34 2.78
C HIS A 479 4.24 15.85 2.43
N GLY A 480 5.37 15.24 2.10
CA GLY A 480 5.45 13.86 1.63
C GLY A 480 5.40 13.74 0.10
N GLY A 481 5.42 12.50 -0.41
CA GLY A 481 5.55 12.29 -1.86
C GLY A 481 5.11 10.92 -2.36
N GLU A 482 5.52 10.56 -3.56
CA GLU A 482 5.04 9.36 -4.23
C GLU A 482 6.07 8.21 -4.25
N GLY A 483 5.67 7.07 -4.79
CA GLY A 483 6.50 5.87 -4.80
C GLY A 483 7.77 5.98 -5.65
N ALA A 484 7.87 6.97 -6.56
CA ALA A 484 9.05 7.16 -7.40
C ALA A 484 10.19 7.89 -6.65
N GLU A 485 9.85 8.77 -5.70
CA GLU A 485 10.82 9.38 -4.79
C GLU A 485 11.33 8.41 -3.72
N GLY A 486 10.60 7.32 -3.47
CA GLY A 486 11.01 6.29 -2.52
C GLY A 486 10.85 6.70 -1.05
N ILE A 487 9.81 7.47 -0.76
CA ILE A 487 9.48 7.99 0.57
C ILE A 487 8.57 7.04 1.37
N ALA A 488 8.64 7.10 2.70
CA ALA A 488 7.71 6.38 3.58
C ALA A 488 6.32 7.05 3.65
N ASN A 489 6.27 8.35 3.94
CA ASN A 489 5.03 9.13 3.96
C ASN A 489 4.49 9.37 2.54
N ILE A 490 3.62 8.46 2.07
CA ILE A 490 3.06 8.54 0.72
C ILE A 490 1.91 9.53 0.68
N ILE A 491 1.97 10.45 -0.28
CA ILE A 491 0.95 11.44 -0.61
C ILE A 491 0.89 11.54 -2.14
N GLY A 492 -0.31 11.57 -2.71
CA GLY A 492 -0.47 11.69 -4.16
C GLY A 492 -1.87 11.96 -4.64
N GLN A 493 -2.02 12.01 -5.96
CA GLN A 493 -3.28 12.29 -6.63
C GLN A 493 -3.90 11.02 -7.22
N ARG A 494 -5.20 10.83 -6.97
CA ARG A 494 -6.01 9.76 -7.56
C ARG A 494 -7.41 10.19 -7.91
N LYS A 495 -8.02 9.41 -8.80
CA LYS A 495 -9.41 9.53 -9.17
C LYS A 495 -10.19 8.44 -8.44
N TYR A 496 -11.19 8.86 -7.68
CA TYR A 496 -12.14 8.00 -6.99
C TYR A 496 -13.54 8.48 -7.28
N ASP A 497 -14.51 7.58 -7.14
CA ASP A 497 -15.92 7.91 -7.19
C ASP A 497 -16.29 8.63 -5.90
N THR A 498 -16.49 9.93 -6.03
CA THR A 498 -16.82 10.82 -4.91
C THR A 498 -17.80 11.88 -5.38
N LEU A 499 -18.70 12.27 -4.50
CA LEU A 499 -19.59 13.42 -4.70
C LEU A 499 -18.91 14.74 -4.30
N ALA A 500 -17.78 14.67 -3.58
CA ALA A 500 -17.04 15.86 -3.18
C ALA A 500 -16.37 16.53 -4.39
N THR A 501 -16.60 17.82 -4.59
CA THR A 501 -15.96 18.61 -5.64
C THR A 501 -14.44 18.51 -5.55
N GLN A 502 -13.77 18.19 -6.66
CA GLN A 502 -12.31 18.04 -6.73
C GLN A 502 -11.73 19.10 -7.67
N ILE A 503 -10.81 19.92 -7.18
CA ILE A 503 -10.01 20.81 -8.02
C ILE A 503 -8.83 19.99 -8.55
N ARG A 504 -8.81 19.73 -9.85
CA ARG A 504 -7.81 18.84 -10.48
C ARG A 504 -6.82 19.55 -11.40
N GLY A 505 -7.16 20.73 -11.92
CA GLY A 505 -6.36 21.40 -12.95
C GLY A 505 -6.33 20.68 -14.30
N ASN A 506 -5.76 21.33 -15.30
CA ASN A 506 -5.42 20.76 -16.60
C ASN A 506 -4.03 20.11 -16.52
N LYS A 507 -3.95 18.84 -16.94
CA LYS A 507 -2.70 18.09 -16.91
C LYS A 507 -1.65 18.72 -17.84
N ILE A 508 -0.44 18.91 -17.33
CA ILE A 508 0.69 19.38 -18.14
C ILE A 508 1.18 18.25 -19.06
N SER A 509 1.22 18.53 -20.37
CA SER A 509 1.72 17.58 -21.36
C SER A 509 3.22 17.30 -21.14
N GLY A 510 3.56 16.01 -21.03
CA GLY A 510 4.91 15.54 -20.70
C GLY A 510 5.12 15.24 -19.21
N SER A 511 4.24 15.72 -18.33
CA SER A 511 4.26 15.35 -16.91
C SER A 511 3.40 14.12 -16.63
N LYS A 512 3.75 13.39 -15.57
CA LYS A 512 2.94 12.29 -15.07
C LYS A 512 1.70 12.78 -14.32
N ASN A 513 1.90 13.69 -13.36
CA ASN A 513 0.89 14.11 -12.39
C ASN A 513 0.75 15.64 -12.24
N LEU A 514 1.68 16.45 -12.77
CA LEU A 514 1.61 17.90 -12.64
C LEU A 514 0.46 18.49 -13.45
N THR A 515 -0.19 19.52 -12.89
CA THR A 515 -1.26 20.29 -13.53
C THR A 515 -0.98 21.78 -13.45
N ASP A 516 -1.74 22.59 -14.19
CA ASP A 516 -1.75 24.06 -14.07
C ASP A 516 -2.22 24.59 -12.70
N LYS A 517 -2.63 23.69 -11.77
CA LYS A 517 -2.98 23.98 -10.38
C LYS A 517 -2.08 23.26 -9.37
N GLY A 518 -0.94 22.71 -9.82
CA GLY A 518 -0.02 21.92 -9.01
C GLY A 518 -0.42 20.45 -8.88
N TYR A 519 0.00 19.80 -7.80
CA TYR A 519 -0.36 18.42 -7.45
C TYR A 519 -1.54 18.42 -6.48
N ALA A 520 -2.71 17.98 -6.95
CA ALA A 520 -3.93 17.93 -6.15
C ALA A 520 -4.03 16.61 -5.36
N ILE A 521 -3.77 16.67 -4.05
CA ILE A 521 -3.75 15.50 -3.16
C ILE A 521 -5.16 14.99 -2.87
N THR A 522 -5.35 13.70 -3.11
CA THR A 522 -6.61 12.99 -2.86
C THR A 522 -6.41 11.57 -2.32
N TYR A 523 -5.16 11.20 -2.04
CA TYR A 523 -4.76 9.88 -1.58
C TYR A 523 -3.44 9.97 -0.81
N GLY A 524 -3.25 9.05 0.13
CA GLY A 524 -1.97 8.85 0.78
C GLY A 524 -2.17 8.44 2.23
N THR A 525 -1.19 8.76 3.09
CA THR A 525 -1.32 8.76 4.56
C THR A 525 -2.72 9.25 4.94
N SER A 526 -3.46 8.38 5.61
CA SER A 526 -4.91 8.51 5.80
C SER A 526 -5.25 8.53 7.28
N PHE A 527 -5.66 7.40 7.86
CA PHE A 527 -5.52 7.20 9.29
C PHE A 527 -4.04 6.95 9.58
N LEU A 528 -3.47 7.68 10.52
CA LEU A 528 -2.09 7.53 10.95
C LEU A 528 -2.10 7.42 12.47
N LEU A 529 -1.58 6.31 12.98
CA LEU A 529 -1.54 5.99 14.41
C LEU A 529 -0.08 5.80 14.82
N SER A 530 0.31 6.45 15.90
CA SER A 530 1.53 6.14 16.66
C SER A 530 1.13 5.75 18.07
N LEU A 531 1.71 4.66 18.57
CA LEU A 531 1.39 4.08 19.86
C LEU A 531 2.67 3.63 20.55
N SER A 532 2.76 3.88 21.85
CA SER A 532 3.74 3.29 22.75
C SER A 532 3.02 2.78 23.99
N TYR A 533 3.30 1.55 24.39
CA TYR A 533 2.92 1.06 25.71
C TYR A 533 3.92 1.55 26.75
N THR A 534 3.42 2.01 27.89
CA THR A 534 4.21 2.42 29.06
C THR A 534 3.75 1.63 30.28
N ASP A 535 4.37 1.87 31.43
CA ASP A 535 3.91 1.29 32.70
C ASP A 535 2.54 1.83 33.15
N ASP A 536 2.12 2.99 32.62
CA ASP A 536 0.85 3.65 32.93
C ASP A 536 -0.25 3.36 31.88
N GLY A 537 0.04 2.49 30.90
CA GLY A 537 -0.89 2.12 29.82
C GLY A 537 -0.50 2.65 28.44
N PRO A 538 -1.41 2.60 27.45
CA PRO A 538 -1.11 3.01 26.09
C PRO A 538 -1.07 4.54 25.94
N VAL A 539 0.03 5.06 25.40
CA VAL A 539 0.17 6.46 24.96
C VAL A 539 0.14 6.48 23.44
N ALA A 540 -0.84 7.16 22.86
CA ALA A 540 -1.01 7.23 21.42
C ALA A 540 -1.27 8.64 20.91
N GLU A 541 -0.84 8.88 19.68
CA GLU A 541 -1.18 10.07 18.91
C GLU A 541 -1.60 9.68 17.49
N ALA A 542 -2.55 10.40 16.92
CA ALA A 542 -3.15 10.04 15.64
C ALA A 542 -3.48 11.23 14.73
N PHE A 543 -3.63 10.92 13.45
CA PHE A 543 -4.31 11.76 12.48
C PHE A 543 -5.37 10.95 11.75
N LEU A 544 -6.49 11.59 11.45
CA LEU A 544 -7.23 11.34 10.23
C LEU A 544 -6.96 12.50 9.28
N THR A 545 -6.03 12.34 8.34
CA THR A 545 -5.44 13.45 7.57
C THR A 545 -6.45 14.30 6.78
N TYR A 546 -7.63 13.76 6.52
CA TYR A 546 -8.74 14.42 5.84
C TYR A 546 -9.93 14.74 6.76
N GLY A 547 -9.70 14.80 8.08
CA GLY A 547 -10.74 15.05 9.07
C GLY A 547 -11.81 13.96 9.12
N GLU A 548 -12.62 14.01 10.17
CA GLU A 548 -13.64 13.00 10.46
C GLU A 548 -14.84 13.10 9.51
N SER A 549 -15.23 14.32 9.18
CA SER A 549 -16.45 14.55 8.42
C SER A 549 -16.25 14.46 6.91
N GLY A 550 -17.26 13.92 6.22
CA GLY A 550 -17.42 14.05 4.78
C GLY A 550 -18.15 15.32 4.34
N ASP A 551 -18.78 16.02 5.28
CA ASP A 551 -19.56 17.23 5.03
C ASP A 551 -18.63 18.46 4.96
N PRO A 552 -18.52 19.17 3.82
CA PRO A 552 -17.69 20.35 3.69
C PRO A 552 -18.04 21.51 4.63
N THR A 553 -19.21 21.49 5.27
CA THR A 553 -19.68 22.52 6.21
C THR A 553 -19.30 22.23 7.67
N SER A 554 -18.84 21.01 7.97
CA SER A 554 -18.45 20.60 9.32
C SER A 554 -17.08 21.20 9.70
N GLU A 555 -16.92 21.61 10.96
CA GLU A 555 -15.62 22.03 11.49
C GLU A 555 -14.57 20.90 11.41
N HIS A 556 -15.02 19.65 11.56
CA HIS A 556 -14.20 18.43 11.45
C HIS A 556 -13.94 17.98 10.00
N TYR A 557 -14.23 18.84 9.02
CA TYR A 557 -13.90 18.57 7.63
C TYR A 557 -12.42 18.86 7.34
N THR A 558 -11.81 19.91 7.92
CA THR A 558 -10.43 20.33 7.58
C THR A 558 -9.45 20.44 8.74
N ASP A 559 -9.93 20.40 9.98
CA ASP A 559 -9.13 20.59 11.19
C ASP A 559 -7.86 19.72 11.23
N GLN A 560 -8.01 18.41 11.08
CA GLN A 560 -6.88 17.47 11.09
C GLN A 560 -6.00 17.56 9.84
N THR A 561 -6.52 18.06 8.71
CA THR A 561 -5.70 18.34 7.52
C THR A 561 -4.70 19.45 7.79
N THR A 562 -5.11 20.49 8.54
CA THR A 562 -4.21 21.57 8.96
C THR A 562 -3.15 21.07 9.94
N LEU A 563 -3.54 20.25 10.92
CA LEU A 563 -2.58 19.62 11.84
C LEU A 563 -1.55 18.76 11.09
N PHE A 564 -2.01 17.91 10.16
CA PHE A 564 -1.13 17.07 9.36
C PHE A 564 -0.16 17.88 8.50
N SER A 565 -0.65 18.97 7.88
CA SER A 565 0.19 19.92 7.13
C SER A 565 1.34 20.47 7.97
N GLY A 566 1.07 20.83 9.23
CA GLY A 566 2.06 21.31 10.19
C GLY A 566 2.86 20.23 10.94
N LYS A 567 2.65 18.93 10.63
CA LYS A 567 3.22 17.78 11.38
C LYS A 567 2.87 17.81 12.89
N GLN A 568 1.72 18.38 13.25
CA GLN A 568 1.28 18.54 14.64
C GLN A 568 0.41 17.36 15.04
N TRP A 569 0.99 16.38 15.72
CA TRP A 569 0.26 15.20 16.18
C TRP A 569 -0.82 15.57 17.20
N ARG A 570 -1.94 14.85 17.16
CA ARG A 570 -3.05 15.00 18.10
C ARG A 570 -3.00 13.85 19.10
N PRO A 571 -3.02 14.12 20.42
CA PRO A 571 -3.09 13.07 21.42
C PRO A 571 -4.41 12.29 21.29
N VAL A 572 -4.32 10.99 21.53
CA VAL A 572 -5.46 10.09 21.70
C VAL A 572 -5.81 10.04 23.17
N LEU A 573 -7.03 10.44 23.52
CA LEU A 573 -7.55 10.32 24.88
C LEU A 573 -8.16 8.93 25.03
N PHE A 574 -7.54 8.09 25.84
CA PHE A 574 -7.94 6.69 26.03
C PHE A 574 -8.64 6.46 27.37
N GLU A 575 -8.20 7.13 28.43
CA GLU A 575 -8.80 6.98 29.75
C GLU A 575 -10.19 7.64 29.84
N PRO A 576 -11.18 7.01 30.50
CA PRO A 576 -12.54 7.56 30.61
C PRO A 576 -12.59 8.98 31.18
N GLU A 577 -11.71 9.30 32.13
CA GLU A 577 -11.65 10.62 32.75
C GLU A 577 -11.17 11.70 31.76
N ASP A 578 -10.21 11.38 30.92
CA ASP A 578 -9.66 12.32 29.94
C ASP A 578 -10.65 12.56 28.81
N ILE A 579 -11.34 11.50 28.36
CA ILE A 579 -12.44 11.60 27.40
C ILE A 579 -13.56 12.48 27.97
N ALA A 580 -13.96 12.27 29.23
CA ALA A 580 -15.00 13.07 29.86
C ALA A 580 -14.63 14.56 29.97
N LYS A 581 -13.35 14.87 30.25
CA LYS A 581 -12.84 16.26 30.33
C LYS A 581 -12.83 16.95 28.97
N ASP A 582 -12.57 16.24 27.87
CA ASP A 582 -12.48 16.85 26.52
C ASP A 582 -13.76 16.73 25.68
N THR A 583 -14.78 15.98 26.14
CA THR A 583 -16.04 15.76 25.42
C THR A 583 -16.69 17.07 24.99
N LYS A 584 -16.86 17.27 23.67
CA LYS A 584 -17.50 18.46 23.10
C LYS A 584 -19.02 18.36 23.02
N SER A 585 -19.54 17.17 22.72
CA SER A 585 -20.98 16.88 22.67
C SER A 585 -21.23 15.41 22.99
N SER A 586 -22.43 15.10 23.47
CA SER A 586 -22.86 13.74 23.76
C SER A 586 -24.29 13.52 23.29
N VAL A 587 -24.54 12.35 22.71
CA VAL A 587 -25.86 11.93 22.23
C VAL A 587 -26.15 10.55 22.81
N VAL A 588 -27.27 10.44 23.52
CA VAL A 588 -27.75 9.16 24.06
C VAL A 588 -28.78 8.58 23.11
N LEU A 589 -28.49 7.40 22.56
CA LEU A 589 -29.40 6.66 21.69
C LEU A 589 -30.06 5.53 22.50
N THR A 590 -31.40 5.50 22.50
CA THR A 590 -32.18 4.44 23.14
C THR A 590 -32.96 3.65 22.10
N GLY A 591 -32.99 2.33 22.21
CA GLY A 591 -33.81 1.45 21.39
C GLY A 591 -34.00 0.09 22.05
N THR A 592 -35.05 -0.64 21.68
CA THR A 592 -35.25 -2.01 22.12
C THR A 592 -34.20 -2.91 21.47
N ARG A 593 -33.52 -3.74 22.28
CA ARG A 593 -32.81 -4.91 21.76
C ARG A 593 -33.87 -5.87 21.24
N ASN A 594 -34.07 -5.91 19.93
CA ASN A 594 -34.89 -6.93 19.27
C ASN A 594 -34.17 -8.27 19.21
#